data_AF-A0A1B6HP75-F1
#
_entry.id   AF-A0A1B6HP75-F1
#
_cell.length_a   1.000
_cell.length_b   1.000
_cell.length_c   1.000
_cell.angle_alpha   90.00
_cell.angle_beta   90.00
_cell.angle_gamma   90.00
#
_symmetry.space_group_name_H-M   'P 1'
#
loop_
_entity.id
_entity.type
_entity.pdbx_description
1 polymer ?
#
loop_
_entity_poly.entity_id
_entity_poly.type
_entity_poly.pdbx_seq_one_letter_code
_entity_poly.pdbx_strand_id
1 'polypeptide(L)'
;MTLPCRVINKSGLLQWTKDGFGLGNLTGYDRYSIVGSTEEGDYSLEIYPVVLDDDAIYSCQASAGPDGELPIRSRVANLSVLVPPEPPSIIQGSHLLTTEDREIELECISIAGKPPAEITWVDGVGNLLRDDIEYLTELQPDQKTYTARSILKLTARKEHHNTTFTCQ
;
A
#
# COMPACT_ATOMS: atom_id res chain seq x y z
N MET A 1 -5.71 -7.67 12.07
CA MET A 1 -4.32 -8.13 11.84
C MET A 1 -3.66 -8.31 13.18
N THR A 2 -2.82 -9.34 13.37
CA THR A 2 -2.21 -9.63 14.67
C THR A 2 -0.71 -9.80 14.54
N LEU A 3 0.05 -9.05 15.34
CA LEU A 3 1.50 -9.13 15.43
C LEU A 3 1.87 -9.95 16.67
N PRO A 4 2.46 -11.15 16.52
CA PRO A 4 2.67 -12.05 17.64
C PRO A 4 3.82 -11.58 18.53
N CYS A 5 3.62 -11.63 19.85
CA CYS A 5 4.70 -11.47 20.83
C CYS A 5 4.47 -12.38 22.03
N ARG A 6 5.39 -13.32 22.26
CA ARG A 6 5.39 -14.19 23.43
C ARG A 6 6.69 -14.03 24.21
N VAL A 7 6.58 -13.84 25.52
CA VAL A 7 7.72 -13.66 26.43
C VAL A 7 7.69 -14.74 27.51
N ILE A 8 8.75 -15.53 27.57
CA ILE A 8 8.94 -16.56 28.59
C ILE A 8 9.52 -15.90 29.85
N ASN A 9 9.01 -16.27 31.03
CA ASN A 9 9.47 -15.74 32.33
C ASN A 9 9.49 -14.21 32.39
N LYS A 10 8.41 -13.57 31.90
CA LYS A 10 8.30 -12.12 31.88
C LYS A 10 8.35 -11.55 33.32
N SER A 11 9.37 -10.74 33.61
CA SER A 11 9.54 -10.05 34.89
C SER A 11 9.26 -8.54 34.81
N GLY A 12 9.60 -7.89 33.69
CA GLY A 12 9.36 -6.47 33.43
C GLY A 12 7.99 -6.14 32.82
N LEU A 13 7.72 -4.86 32.59
CA LEU A 13 6.54 -4.36 31.86
C LEU A 13 6.71 -4.56 30.36
N LEU A 14 5.67 -5.05 29.67
CA LEU A 14 5.68 -5.22 28.22
C LEU A 14 4.99 -4.07 27.52
N GLN A 15 5.58 -3.62 26.40
CA GLN A 15 5.05 -2.55 25.58
C GLN A 15 5.35 -2.81 24.10
N TRP A 16 4.42 -2.44 23.23
CA TRP A 16 4.66 -2.35 21.80
C TRP A 16 5.13 -0.97 21.39
N THR A 17 5.99 -0.92 20.39
CA THR A 17 6.42 0.32 19.74
C THR A 17 5.96 0.37 18.30
N LYS A 18 5.63 1.56 17.80
CA LYS A 18 5.32 1.88 16.40
C LYS A 18 6.27 2.99 15.95
N ASP A 19 7.09 2.73 14.94
CA ASP A 19 8.18 3.62 14.47
C ASP A 19 9.12 4.08 15.60
N GLY A 20 9.35 3.18 16.56
CA GLY A 20 10.17 3.45 17.74
C GLY A 20 9.46 4.23 18.86
N PHE A 21 8.25 4.75 18.62
CA PHE A 21 7.43 5.38 19.64
C PHE A 21 6.68 4.34 20.48
N GLY A 22 6.69 4.50 21.81
CA GLY A 22 6.01 3.61 22.73
C GLY A 22 4.49 3.78 22.73
N LEU A 23 3.75 2.71 22.47
CA LEU A 23 2.29 2.73 22.49
C LEU A 23 1.68 2.75 23.91
N GLY A 24 2.53 2.67 24.95
CA GLY A 24 2.10 2.67 26.34
C GLY A 24 1.07 1.57 26.63
N ASN A 25 0.02 1.94 27.35
CA ASN A 25 -1.13 1.06 27.63
C ASN A 25 -2.25 1.19 26.57
N LEU A 26 -1.87 1.54 25.32
CA LEU A 26 -2.77 1.75 24.17
C LEU A 26 -3.80 2.88 24.32
N THR A 27 -3.66 3.75 25.32
CA THR A 27 -4.53 4.92 25.48
C THR A 27 -4.38 5.86 24.28
N GLY A 28 -5.50 6.17 23.60
CA GLY A 28 -5.50 6.95 22.35
C GLY A 28 -5.37 6.12 21.07
N TYR A 29 -5.25 4.79 21.18
CA TYR A 29 -5.21 3.86 20.06
C TYR A 29 -6.41 2.90 20.10
N ASP A 30 -7.62 3.42 19.90
CA ASP A 30 -8.89 2.67 20.09
C ASP A 30 -9.03 1.42 19.20
N ARG A 31 -8.29 1.35 18.09
CA ARG A 31 -8.27 0.21 17.16
C ARG A 31 -7.27 -0.87 17.56
N TYR A 32 -6.45 -0.62 18.57
CA TYR A 32 -5.35 -1.49 18.98
C TYR A 32 -5.72 -2.19 20.28
N SER A 33 -5.43 -3.48 20.37
CA SER A 33 -5.67 -4.29 21.57
C SER A 33 -4.50 -5.25 21.79
N ILE A 34 -4.20 -5.53 23.06
CA ILE A 34 -3.34 -6.66 23.41
C ILE A 34 -4.24 -7.88 23.57
N VAL A 35 -3.96 -8.92 22.78
CA VAL A 35 -4.67 -10.20 22.80
C VAL A 35 -3.71 -11.33 23.17
N GLY A 36 -4.27 -12.49 23.51
CA GLY A 36 -3.52 -13.66 23.97
C GLY A 36 -3.73 -13.94 25.46
N SER A 37 -3.04 -14.96 25.97
CA SER A 37 -3.07 -15.35 27.37
C SER A 37 -1.82 -14.84 28.09
N THR A 38 -2.02 -13.99 29.10
CA THR A 38 -0.93 -13.49 29.95
C THR A 38 -0.27 -14.60 30.75
N GLU A 39 -1.01 -15.67 31.09
CA GLU A 39 -0.47 -16.87 31.77
C GLU A 39 0.50 -17.64 30.87
N GLU A 40 0.25 -17.63 29.56
CA GLU A 40 1.14 -18.21 28.57
C GLU A 40 2.28 -17.27 28.14
N GLY A 41 2.26 -16.03 28.64
CA GLY A 41 3.19 -14.98 28.26
C GLY A 41 2.93 -14.40 26.87
N ASP A 42 1.71 -14.53 26.33
CA ASP A 42 1.30 -14.00 25.03
C ASP A 42 0.69 -12.59 25.17
N TYR A 43 1.28 -11.64 24.45
CA TYR A 43 0.94 -10.22 24.44
C TYR A 43 0.93 -9.69 23.01
N SER A 44 0.28 -10.44 22.13
CA SER A 44 0.17 -10.13 20.72
C SER A 44 -0.62 -8.83 20.50
N LEU A 45 -0.15 -7.97 19.60
CA LEU A 45 -0.85 -6.73 19.25
C LEU A 45 -1.84 -7.01 18.13
N GLU A 46 -3.13 -6.84 18.40
CA GLU A 46 -4.18 -6.86 17.39
C GLU A 46 -4.53 -5.43 16.96
N ILE A 47 -4.70 -5.24 15.66
CA ILE A 47 -5.09 -3.98 15.03
C ILE A 47 -6.31 -4.24 14.14
N TYR A 48 -7.44 -3.60 14.46
CA TYR A 48 -8.67 -3.72 13.67
C TYR A 48 -9.61 -2.50 13.82
N PRO A 49 -10.15 -1.95 12.71
CA PRO A 49 -9.77 -2.21 11.31
C PRO A 49 -8.36 -1.66 11.02
N VAL A 50 -7.66 -2.26 10.05
CA VAL A 50 -6.34 -1.78 9.60
C VAL A 50 -6.54 -0.58 8.67
N VAL A 51 -5.74 0.47 8.87
CA VAL A 51 -5.74 1.69 8.04
C VAL A 51 -4.32 2.07 7.63
N LEU A 52 -4.17 2.95 6.64
CA LEU A 52 -2.87 3.35 6.09
C LEU A 52 -1.90 3.94 7.13
N ASP A 53 -2.42 4.56 8.20
CA ASP A 53 -1.60 5.05 9.30
C ASP A 53 -0.87 3.92 10.05
N ASP A 54 -1.41 2.70 10.03
CA ASP A 54 -0.79 1.55 10.69
C ASP A 54 0.44 1.04 9.94
N ASP A 55 0.67 1.51 8.71
CA ASP A 55 1.88 1.24 7.94
C ASP A 55 3.10 1.82 8.66
N ALA A 56 3.85 0.93 9.30
CA ALA A 56 4.90 1.28 10.26
C ALA A 56 5.76 0.07 10.65
N ILE A 57 6.85 0.36 11.35
CA ILE A 57 7.73 -0.64 11.95
C ILE A 57 7.33 -0.86 13.41
N TYR A 58 6.97 -2.10 13.75
CA TYR A 58 6.57 -2.51 15.09
C TYR A 58 7.64 -3.31 15.80
N SER A 59 7.71 -3.21 17.13
CA SER A 59 8.59 -4.03 17.95
C SER A 59 8.02 -4.18 19.37
N CYS A 60 8.03 -5.40 19.88
CA CYS A 60 7.62 -5.75 21.22
C CYS A 60 8.82 -5.67 22.17
N GLN A 61 8.65 -5.01 23.32
CA GLN A 61 9.73 -4.76 24.27
C GLN A 61 9.26 -5.10 25.68
N ALA A 62 10.15 -5.66 26.50
CA ALA A 62 9.94 -5.80 27.94
C ALA A 62 11.03 -5.06 28.71
N SER A 63 10.64 -4.30 29.72
CA SER A 63 11.58 -3.55 30.58
C SER A 63 12.44 -4.50 31.42
N ALA A 64 13.43 -3.93 32.11
CA ALA A 64 14.13 -4.65 33.16
C ALA A 64 13.14 -5.16 34.23
N GLY A 65 13.45 -6.31 34.80
CA GLY A 65 12.70 -6.88 35.92
C GLY A 65 13.12 -6.29 37.26
N PRO A 66 12.35 -6.55 38.33
CA PRO A 66 12.64 -6.03 39.66
C PRO A 66 13.92 -6.62 40.27
N ASP A 67 14.34 -7.81 39.83
CA ASP A 67 15.49 -8.54 40.37
C ASP A 67 16.76 -8.37 39.51
N GLY A 68 16.75 -7.39 38.60
CA GLY A 68 17.90 -7.04 37.76
C GLY A 68 17.95 -7.77 36.42
N GLU A 69 16.87 -8.44 35.99
CA GLU A 69 16.78 -8.97 34.63
C GLU A 69 16.93 -7.86 33.60
N LEU A 70 17.67 -8.14 32.53
CA LEU A 70 17.92 -7.18 31.47
C LEU A 70 16.65 -6.93 30.62
N PRO A 71 16.45 -5.70 30.11
CA PRO A 71 15.38 -5.43 29.17
C PRO A 71 15.62 -6.20 27.86
N ILE A 72 14.53 -6.62 27.22
CA ILE A 72 14.57 -7.36 25.96
C ILE A 72 13.73 -6.65 24.90
N ARG A 73 14.14 -6.78 23.64
CA ARG A 73 13.45 -6.23 22.47
C ARG A 73 13.36 -7.30 21.39
N SER A 74 12.17 -7.46 20.82
CA SER A 74 11.95 -8.36 19.69
C SER A 74 12.66 -7.84 18.44
N ARG A 75 12.79 -8.71 17.43
CA ARG A 75 13.02 -8.25 16.05
C ARG A 75 11.92 -7.26 15.64
N VAL A 76 12.26 -6.37 14.71
CA VAL A 76 11.28 -5.47 14.09
C VAL A 76 10.34 -6.26 13.18
N ALA A 77 9.07 -5.87 13.16
CA ALA A 77 8.05 -6.35 12.24
C ALA A 77 7.58 -5.17 11.38
N ASN A 78 7.79 -5.24 10.06
CA ASN A 78 7.33 -4.22 9.14
C ASN A 78 5.89 -4.56 8.70
N LEU A 79 4.92 -3.75 9.11
CA LEU A 79 3.53 -3.88 8.66
C LEU A 79 3.34 -3.02 7.41
N SER A 80 3.23 -3.67 6.25
CA SER A 80 2.85 -2.98 5.01
C SER A 80 1.34 -3.05 4.81
N VAL A 81 0.68 -1.90 4.89
CA VAL A 81 -0.74 -1.74 4.57
C VAL A 81 -0.88 -1.48 3.08
N LEU A 82 -1.72 -2.28 2.42
CA LEU A 82 -2.03 -2.13 1.00
C LEU A 82 -3.25 -1.24 0.83
N VAL A 83 -3.23 -0.37 -0.18
CA VAL A 83 -4.35 0.51 -0.53
C VAL A 83 -4.74 0.22 -1.98
N PRO A 84 -5.98 -0.25 -2.24
CA PRO A 84 -6.46 -0.40 -3.60
C PRO A 84 -6.57 0.98 -4.25
N PRO A 85 -6.07 1.16 -5.48
CA PRO A 85 -6.17 2.43 -6.17
C PRO A 85 -7.61 2.71 -6.62
N GLU A 86 -7.85 3.95 -7.04
CA GLU A 86 -9.04 4.31 -7.79
C GLU A 86 -9.08 3.61 -9.16
N PRO A 87 -10.28 3.27 -9.68
CA PRO A 87 -10.42 2.67 -11.00
C PRO A 87 -9.68 3.50 -12.06
N PRO A 88 -8.91 2.84 -12.96
CA PRO A 88 -8.16 3.55 -13.98
C PRO A 88 -9.10 4.32 -14.91
N SER A 89 -8.66 5.49 -15.36
CA SER A 89 -9.42 6.34 -16.29
C SER A 89 -8.53 6.97 -17.35
N ILE A 90 -9.05 7.06 -18.58
CA ILE A 90 -8.38 7.72 -19.69
C ILE A 90 -8.73 9.21 -19.68
N ILE A 91 -7.73 10.08 -19.57
CA ILE A 91 -7.96 11.52 -19.34
C ILE A 91 -8.57 12.24 -20.55
N GLN A 92 -8.36 11.73 -21.76
CA GLN A 92 -8.93 12.28 -23.00
C GLN A 92 -10.45 12.10 -23.07
N GLY A 93 -11.04 11.31 -22.15
CA GLY A 93 -12.47 11.06 -22.07
C GLY A 93 -12.93 9.87 -22.91
N SER A 94 -14.24 9.83 -23.22
CA SER A 94 -14.85 8.67 -23.88
C SER A 94 -14.57 8.59 -25.39
N HIS A 95 -14.20 9.70 -26.03
CA HIS A 95 -13.94 9.77 -27.46
C HIS A 95 -12.79 10.74 -27.75
N LEU A 96 -11.95 10.38 -28.70
CA LEU A 96 -10.90 11.23 -29.24
C LEU A 96 -11.11 11.41 -30.75
N LEU A 97 -11.23 12.66 -31.19
CA LEU A 97 -11.31 13.00 -32.61
C LEU A 97 -9.92 13.40 -33.11
N THR A 98 -9.41 12.69 -34.11
CA THR A 98 -8.09 12.95 -34.71
C THR A 98 -8.14 12.76 -36.22
N THR A 99 -7.05 13.12 -36.90
CA THR A 99 -6.86 12.91 -38.34
C THR A 99 -5.83 11.82 -38.55
N GLU A 100 -5.94 11.09 -39.67
CA GLU A 100 -4.93 10.10 -40.07
C GLU A 100 -3.51 10.71 -40.10
N ASP A 101 -2.53 9.89 -39.77
CA ASP A 101 -1.09 10.20 -39.68
C ASP A 101 -0.69 11.22 -38.60
N ARG A 102 -1.62 11.65 -37.73
CA ARG A 102 -1.25 12.37 -36.51
C ARG A 102 -0.85 11.43 -35.39
N GLU A 103 0.25 11.77 -34.72
CA GLU A 103 0.59 11.21 -33.42
C GLU A 103 -0.40 11.72 -32.36
N ILE A 104 -0.90 10.81 -31.54
CA ILE A 104 -1.78 11.08 -30.42
C ILE A 104 -1.23 10.40 -29.17
N GLU A 105 -1.58 10.94 -28.01
CA GLU A 105 -1.25 10.37 -26.71
C GLU A 105 -2.56 10.06 -25.96
N LEU A 106 -2.71 8.82 -25.55
CA LEU A 106 -3.76 8.38 -24.62
C LEU A 106 -3.12 8.19 -23.26
N GLU A 107 -3.59 8.92 -22.26
CA GLU A 107 -3.05 8.85 -20.92
C GLU A 107 -4.08 8.23 -19.98
N CYS A 108 -3.68 7.15 -19.33
CA CYS A 108 -4.46 6.46 -18.31
C CYS A 108 -3.87 6.74 -16.93
N ILE A 109 -4.73 7.10 -15.98
CA ILE A 109 -4.36 7.44 -14.62
C ILE A 109 -5.09 6.53 -13.62
N SER A 110 -4.35 6.03 -12.63
CA SER A 110 -4.89 5.29 -11.49
C SER A 110 -4.28 5.87 -10.20
N ILE A 111 -5.13 6.40 -9.34
CA ILE A 111 -4.74 7.27 -8.21
C ILE A 111 -4.77 6.47 -6.90
N ALA A 112 -3.91 6.85 -5.94
CA ALA A 112 -3.94 6.34 -4.56
C ALA A 112 -3.68 4.84 -4.36
N GLY A 113 -2.88 4.23 -5.24
CA GLY A 113 -2.42 2.85 -5.06
C GLY A 113 -1.26 2.73 -4.07
N LYS A 114 -1.30 1.72 -3.20
CA LYS A 114 -0.12 1.25 -2.46
C LYS A 114 -0.07 -0.29 -2.51
N PRO A 115 0.83 -0.89 -3.32
CA PRO A 115 1.80 -0.25 -4.24
C PRO A 115 1.13 0.50 -5.41
N PRO A 116 1.90 1.28 -6.22
CA PRO A 116 1.37 1.86 -7.45
C PRO A 116 0.72 0.79 -8.35
N ALA A 117 -0.35 1.15 -9.04
CA ALA A 117 -1.07 0.25 -9.93
C ALA A 117 -0.25 -0.08 -11.17
N GLU A 118 -0.16 -1.35 -11.55
CA GLU A 118 0.31 -1.73 -12.88
C GLU A 118 -0.80 -1.42 -13.89
N ILE A 119 -0.46 -0.77 -15.01
CA ILE A 119 -1.42 -0.40 -16.06
C ILE A 119 -1.01 -1.03 -17.38
N THR A 120 -1.95 -1.76 -17.99
CA THR A 120 -1.79 -2.42 -19.29
C THR A 120 -2.78 -1.86 -20.30
N TRP A 121 -2.36 -1.74 -21.55
CA TRP A 121 -3.20 -1.26 -22.65
C TRP A 121 -3.69 -2.40 -23.53
N VAL A 122 -4.93 -2.31 -23.96
CA VAL A 122 -5.61 -3.29 -24.79
C VAL A 122 -6.33 -2.58 -25.93
N ASP A 123 -6.18 -3.08 -27.16
CA ASP A 123 -6.94 -2.59 -28.31
C ASP A 123 -8.41 -3.09 -28.31
N GLY A 124 -9.19 -2.63 -29.29
CA GLY A 124 -10.62 -2.98 -29.39
C GLY A 124 -10.92 -4.45 -29.71
N VAL A 125 -9.90 -5.25 -30.01
CA VAL A 125 -10.02 -6.69 -30.31
C VAL A 125 -9.48 -7.55 -29.15
N GLY A 126 -8.86 -6.93 -28.14
CA GLY A 126 -8.32 -7.62 -26.97
C GLY A 126 -6.82 -7.88 -27.03
N ASN A 127 -6.09 -7.33 -28.00
CA ASN A 127 -4.64 -7.51 -28.08
C ASN A 127 -3.93 -6.58 -27.09
N LEU A 128 -2.94 -7.13 -26.40
CA LEU A 128 -2.08 -6.37 -25.50
C LEU A 128 -1.14 -5.46 -26.29
N LEU A 129 -1.19 -4.17 -26.00
CA LEU A 129 -0.26 -3.18 -26.53
C LEU A 129 0.95 -3.08 -25.59
N ARG A 130 2.16 -3.13 -26.16
CA ARG A 130 3.43 -3.12 -25.41
C ARG A 130 4.43 -2.09 -25.92
N ASP A 131 4.25 -1.64 -27.16
CA ASP A 131 5.11 -0.68 -27.82
C ASP A 131 4.62 0.75 -27.55
N ASP A 132 5.54 1.72 -27.56
CA ASP A 132 5.26 3.15 -27.44
C ASP A 132 4.45 3.54 -26.18
N ILE A 133 4.69 2.83 -25.07
CA ILE A 133 4.08 3.09 -23.76
C ILE A 133 5.11 3.65 -22.78
N GLU A 134 4.79 4.79 -22.17
CA GLU A 134 5.54 5.40 -21.09
C GLU A 134 4.80 5.20 -19.77
N TYR A 135 5.43 4.55 -18.79
CA TYR A 135 4.86 4.31 -17.46
C TYR A 135 5.60 5.12 -16.40
N LEU A 136 4.84 5.86 -15.59
CA LEU A 136 5.33 6.76 -14.56
C LEU A 136 4.58 6.55 -13.25
N THR A 137 5.26 6.81 -12.14
CA THR A 137 4.64 6.81 -10.81
C THR A 137 5.01 8.08 -10.07
N GLU A 138 4.04 8.64 -9.37
CA GLU A 138 4.18 9.86 -8.59
C GLU A 138 3.75 9.58 -7.15
N LEU A 139 4.59 9.95 -6.18
CA LEU A 139 4.25 9.83 -4.76
C LEU A 139 3.23 10.91 -4.39
N GLN A 140 2.15 10.53 -3.72
CA GLN A 140 1.10 11.45 -3.32
C GLN A 140 1.50 12.32 -2.11
N PRO A 141 0.76 13.41 -1.83
CA PRO A 141 1.02 14.27 -0.67
C PRO A 141 1.02 13.55 0.68
N ASP A 142 0.32 12.41 0.79
CA ASP A 142 0.31 11.56 2.00
C ASP A 142 1.63 10.81 2.24
N GLN A 143 2.60 10.90 1.30
CA GLN A 143 3.91 10.25 1.32
C GLN A 143 3.86 8.72 1.44
N LYS A 144 2.70 8.10 1.17
CA LYS A 144 2.49 6.66 1.33
C LYS A 144 1.88 6.01 0.09
N THR A 145 0.94 6.67 -0.57
CA THR A 145 0.28 6.16 -1.77
C THR A 145 0.86 6.80 -3.03
N TYR A 146 0.56 6.19 -4.17
CA TYR A 146 1.11 6.57 -5.46
C TYR A 146 0.02 6.75 -6.49
N THR A 147 0.26 7.66 -7.42
CA THR A 147 -0.50 7.78 -8.66
C THR A 147 0.31 7.12 -9.77
N ALA A 148 -0.28 6.14 -10.44
CA ALA A 148 0.28 5.50 -11.63
C ALA A 148 -0.28 6.17 -12.88
N ARG A 149 0.62 6.47 -13.84
CA ARG A 149 0.31 7.08 -15.12
C ARG A 149 0.89 6.21 -16.24
N SER A 150 0.09 5.92 -17.24
CA SER A 150 0.53 5.17 -18.43
C SER A 150 0.09 5.90 -19.68
N ILE A 151 1.06 6.27 -20.51
CA ILE A 151 0.86 7.08 -21.71
C ILE A 151 1.14 6.20 -22.92
N LEU A 152 0.10 5.87 -23.69
CA LEU A 152 0.20 5.18 -24.97
C LEU A 152 0.30 6.20 -26.09
N LYS A 153 1.43 6.18 -26.83
CA LYS A 153 1.62 7.00 -28.03
C LYS A 153 1.28 6.15 -29.24
N LEU A 154 0.44 6.67 -30.13
CA LEU A 154 0.15 5.99 -31.39
C LEU A 154 -0.02 6.98 -32.54
N THR A 155 0.35 6.53 -33.73
CA THR A 155 -0.01 7.25 -34.97
C THR A 155 -1.41 6.83 -35.39
N ALA A 156 -2.32 7.78 -35.54
CA ALA A 156 -3.68 7.52 -35.99
C ALA A 156 -3.67 6.96 -37.44
N ARG A 157 -4.38 5.85 -37.65
CA ARG A 157 -4.51 5.16 -38.94
C ARG A 157 -5.97 4.90 -39.21
N LYS A 158 -6.35 4.71 -40.48
CA LYS A 158 -7.72 4.37 -40.86
C LYS A 158 -8.31 3.17 -40.09
N GLU A 159 -7.48 2.19 -39.74
CA GLU A 159 -7.89 1.00 -38.95
C GLU A 159 -8.31 1.32 -37.51
N HIS A 160 -7.87 2.46 -36.96
CA HIS A 160 -8.26 2.93 -35.63
C HIS A 160 -9.62 3.65 -35.60
N HIS A 161 -10.30 3.78 -36.75
CA HIS A 161 -11.58 4.48 -36.80
C HIS A 161 -12.68 3.67 -36.09
N ASN A 162 -13.34 4.28 -35.10
CA ASN A 162 -14.36 3.67 -34.24
C ASN A 162 -13.88 2.42 -33.48
N THR A 163 -12.56 2.26 -33.30
CA THR A 163 -12.01 1.26 -32.38
C THR A 163 -11.95 1.81 -30.97
N THR A 164 -11.78 0.92 -30.00
CA THR A 164 -11.59 1.29 -28.60
C THR A 164 -10.16 1.01 -28.16
N PHE A 165 -9.72 1.74 -27.15
CA PHE A 165 -8.51 1.46 -26.39
C PHE A 165 -8.90 1.42 -24.93
N THR A 166 -8.43 0.40 -24.21
CA THR A 166 -8.76 0.18 -22.80
C THR A 166 -7.46 0.13 -22.01
N CYS A 167 -7.44 0.76 -20.84
CA CYS A 167 -6.40 0.53 -19.85
C CYS A 167 -6.98 -0.23 -18.65
N GLN A 168 -6.21 -1.17 -18.11
CA GLN A 168 -6.60 -2.01 -16.97
C GLN A 168 -5.40 -2.29 -16.06
#